data_AF-A0A177LUW4-F1
#
_entry.id   AF-A0A177LUW4-F1
#
_cell.length_a   1.000
_cell.length_b   1.000
_cell.length_c   1.000
_cell.angle_alpha   90.00
_cell.angle_beta   90.00
_cell.angle_gamma   90.00
#
_symmetry.space_group_name_H-M   'P 1'
#
loop_
_entity.id
_entity.type
_entity.pdbx_description
1 polymer ?
#
loop_
_entity_poly.entity_id
_entity_poly.type
_entity_poly.pdbx_seq_one_letter_code
_entity_poly.pdbx_strand_id
1 'polypeptide(L)'
;MAAWNLYRHRNSDGSSKDWAVRSNSDGSITTRRGKTADSLPGVSNRYGVKQFDIERQKQAKGYVLVGEVDIDVNGNVVFPGKTSATPTQLPEPDANPMSVPAPPVEALYWTVDCHAKQTIRVELGIEVRRLIGVIQSVSDQQSKPEQDWDGWQQFIDATLNAETFELSGQIKSVHGVLPWLFLLALKAKSFKGVEIDIATETARDLSVDLKAEQDVLVFFGTDLDSIRDTAEVLGLLKPRLNLAATMSDTDDCWF
;
A
#
# COMPACT_ATOMS: atom_id res chain seq x y z
N MET A 1 -26.22 -3.61 -10.44
CA MET A 1 -26.24 -3.55 -8.97
C MET A 1 -25.87 -2.13 -8.57
N ALA A 2 -26.43 -1.60 -7.49
CA ALA A 2 -26.19 -0.21 -7.08
C ALA A 2 -24.97 -0.18 -6.14
N ALA A 3 -23.91 0.50 -6.57
CA ALA A 3 -22.68 0.68 -5.81
C ALA A 3 -22.97 1.37 -4.47
N TRP A 4 -22.30 0.91 -3.41
CA TRP A 4 -22.34 1.48 -2.07
C TRP A 4 -21.04 2.21 -1.79
N ASN A 5 -21.13 3.43 -1.25
CA ASN A 5 -19.96 4.11 -0.71
C ASN A 5 -19.66 3.54 0.67
N LEU A 6 -18.55 2.82 0.81
CA LEU A 6 -18.08 2.25 2.07
C LEU A 6 -17.14 3.22 2.76
N TYR A 7 -17.39 3.47 4.04
CA TYR A 7 -16.54 4.27 4.91
C TYR A 7 -16.11 3.47 6.14
N ARG A 8 -14.92 3.77 6.66
CA ARG A 8 -14.34 3.11 7.83
C ARG A 8 -13.97 4.14 8.89
N HIS A 9 -14.33 3.85 10.13
CA HIS A 9 -13.89 4.56 11.32
C HIS A 9 -12.97 3.66 12.13
N ARG A 10 -11.75 4.13 12.41
CA ARG A 10 -10.80 3.45 13.29
C ARG A 10 -10.93 4.02 14.71
N ASN A 11 -11.16 3.17 15.68
CA ASN A 11 -11.17 3.55 17.10
C ASN A 11 -9.73 3.55 17.64
N SER A 12 -9.51 4.28 18.73
CA SER A 12 -8.21 4.36 19.39
C SER A 12 -7.75 3.05 20.02
N ASP A 13 -8.66 2.10 20.24
CA ASP A 13 -8.39 0.74 20.74
C ASP A 13 -7.96 -0.24 19.63
N GLY A 14 -7.81 0.23 18.39
CA GLY A 14 -7.45 -0.59 17.23
C GLY A 14 -8.63 -1.32 16.59
N SER A 15 -9.83 -1.29 17.18
CA SER A 15 -11.02 -1.80 16.54
C SER A 15 -11.49 -0.84 15.43
N SER A 16 -12.17 -1.37 14.42
CA SER A 16 -12.72 -0.55 13.35
C SER A 16 -14.18 -0.89 13.05
N LYS A 17 -14.88 0.12 12.51
CA LYS A 17 -16.29 0.07 12.20
C LYS A 17 -16.52 0.55 10.79
N ASP A 18 -17.24 -0.26 10.03
CA ASP A 18 -17.58 0.02 8.65
C ASP A 18 -19.02 0.53 8.56
N TRP A 19 -19.22 1.50 7.67
CA TRP A 19 -20.49 2.14 7.38
C TRP A 19 -20.61 2.35 5.88
N ALA A 20 -21.60 1.72 5.26
CA ALA A 20 -21.88 1.85 3.84
C ALA A 20 -23.16 2.64 3.61
N VAL A 21 -23.23 3.38 2.53
CA VAL A 21 -24.40 4.15 2.13
C VAL A 21 -24.66 4.06 0.63
N ARG A 22 -25.94 4.02 0.25
CA ARG A 22 -26.37 4.18 -1.14
C ARG A 22 -27.67 4.97 -1.22
N SER A 23 -27.87 5.64 -2.35
CA SER A 23 -29.16 6.21 -2.75
C SER A 23 -29.93 5.18 -3.59
N ASN A 24 -31.22 5.01 -3.29
CA ASN A 24 -32.12 4.16 -4.05
C ASN A 24 -32.88 4.99 -5.11
N SER A 25 -33.42 4.32 -6.12
CA SER A 25 -34.19 4.96 -7.20
C SER A 25 -35.47 5.65 -6.75
N ASP A 26 -36.01 5.27 -5.59
CA ASP A 26 -37.18 5.90 -4.96
C ASP A 26 -36.83 7.18 -4.16
N GLY A 27 -35.57 7.63 -4.22
CA GLY A 27 -35.08 8.78 -3.48
C GLY A 27 -34.83 8.53 -1.98
N SER A 28 -34.99 7.29 -1.52
CA SER A 28 -34.59 6.89 -0.17
C SER A 28 -33.09 6.61 -0.10
N ILE A 29 -32.53 6.66 1.11
CA ILE A 29 -31.15 6.28 1.39
C ILE A 29 -31.14 5.05 2.26
N THR A 30 -30.38 4.03 1.84
CA THR A 30 -30.08 2.88 2.68
C THR A 30 -28.67 3.00 3.23
N THR A 31 -28.53 2.73 4.51
CA THR A 31 -27.24 2.63 5.19
C THR A 31 -27.06 1.24 5.78
N ARG A 32 -25.84 0.71 5.70
CA ARG A 32 -25.41 -0.51 6.38
C ARG A 32 -24.27 -0.20 7.33
N ARG A 33 -24.17 -0.92 8.47
CA ARG A 33 -23.10 -0.72 9.47
C ARG A 33 -22.76 -2.00 10.21
N GLY A 34 -21.50 -2.12 10.62
CA GLY A 34 -20.99 -3.27 11.35
C GLY A 34 -19.57 -3.05 11.85
N LYS A 35 -19.04 -4.02 12.60
CA LYS A 35 -17.58 -4.12 12.77
C LYS A 35 -16.96 -4.34 11.39
N THR A 36 -15.72 -3.90 11.19
CA THR A 36 -14.98 -4.20 9.96
C THR A 36 -14.87 -5.71 9.78
N ALA A 37 -15.56 -6.22 8.76
CA ALA A 37 -15.67 -7.64 8.44
C ALA A 37 -16.25 -7.78 7.03
N ASP A 38 -16.33 -9.01 6.53
CA ASP A 38 -16.90 -9.32 5.21
C ASP A 38 -18.42 -9.08 5.13
N SER A 39 -19.09 -8.77 6.24
CA SER A 39 -20.54 -8.50 6.26
C SER A 39 -20.93 -7.32 7.15
N LEU A 40 -21.92 -6.55 6.70
CA LEU A 40 -22.52 -5.40 7.40
C LEU A 40 -23.99 -5.68 7.76
N PRO A 41 -24.28 -6.16 9.00
CA PRO A 41 -25.61 -6.63 9.38
C PRO A 41 -26.60 -5.50 9.70
N GLY A 42 -26.13 -4.34 10.16
CA GLY A 42 -27.02 -3.27 10.63
C GLY A 42 -27.58 -2.44 9.49
N VAL A 43 -28.86 -2.60 9.13
CA VAL A 43 -29.53 -1.85 8.05
C VAL A 43 -30.37 -0.69 8.60
N SER A 44 -30.45 0.43 7.88
CA SER A 44 -31.40 1.51 8.14
C SER A 44 -31.74 2.26 6.86
N ASN A 45 -33.03 2.52 6.65
CA ASN A 45 -33.55 3.33 5.55
C ASN A 45 -33.96 4.72 6.05
N ARG A 46 -33.73 5.74 5.24
CA ARG A 46 -34.07 7.15 5.53
C ARG A 46 -34.68 7.79 4.30
N TYR A 47 -35.58 8.76 4.53
CA TYR A 47 -36.24 9.54 3.48
C TYR A 47 -36.01 11.03 3.71
N GLY A 48 -36.01 11.82 2.62
CA GLY A 48 -35.96 13.29 2.70
C GLY A 48 -34.61 13.89 3.10
N VAL A 49 -33.52 13.11 3.05
CA VAL A 49 -32.16 13.57 3.30
C VAL A 49 -31.30 13.21 2.09
N LYS A 50 -30.31 14.05 1.72
CA LYS A 50 -29.38 13.74 0.63
C LYS A 50 -28.20 12.92 1.14
N GLN A 51 -27.70 11.99 0.33
CA GLN A 51 -26.58 11.12 0.69
C GLN A 51 -25.34 11.93 1.08
N PHE A 52 -25.03 12.95 0.29
CA PHE A 52 -23.93 13.89 0.54
C PHE A 52 -23.95 14.50 1.96
N ASP A 53 -25.13 14.88 2.47
CA ASP A 53 -25.24 15.50 3.79
C ASP A 53 -24.90 14.50 4.92
N ILE A 54 -25.28 13.24 4.75
CA ILE A 54 -25.02 12.17 5.72
C ILE A 54 -23.56 11.74 5.66
N GLU A 55 -22.98 11.66 4.46
CA GLU A 55 -21.55 11.38 4.25
C GLU A 55 -20.69 12.44 4.92
N ARG A 56 -21.00 13.73 4.70
CA ARG A 56 -20.29 14.85 5.35
C ARG A 56 -20.39 14.78 6.88
N GLN A 57 -21.55 14.45 7.43
CA GLN A 57 -21.72 14.25 8.88
C GLN A 57 -20.90 13.05 9.41
N LYS A 58 -20.68 12.02 8.59
CA LYS A 58 -19.89 10.85 8.96
C LYS A 58 -18.39 11.12 8.87
N GLN A 59 -17.95 11.81 7.83
CA GLN A 59 -16.58 12.28 7.70
C GLN A 59 -16.19 13.21 8.85
N ALA A 60 -17.06 14.13 9.26
CA ALA A 60 -16.85 14.97 10.45
C ALA A 60 -16.73 14.16 11.76
N LYS A 61 -17.20 12.90 11.78
CA LYS A 61 -17.05 11.97 12.90
C LYS A 61 -15.85 11.03 12.74
N GLY A 62 -14.98 11.26 11.76
CA GLY A 62 -13.77 10.46 11.51
C GLY A 62 -13.98 9.22 10.64
N TYR A 63 -15.09 9.10 9.91
CA TYR A 63 -15.25 8.03 8.91
C TYR A 63 -14.55 8.42 7.60
N VAL A 64 -13.60 7.61 7.15
CA VAL A 64 -12.85 7.82 5.90
C VAL A 64 -13.42 6.93 4.80
N LEU A 65 -13.54 7.44 3.57
CA LEU A 65 -14.02 6.65 2.43
C LEU A 65 -13.01 5.54 2.10
N VAL A 66 -13.50 4.30 2.05
CA VAL A 66 -12.72 3.11 1.67
C VAL A 66 -12.86 2.84 0.17
N GLY A 67 -14.04 3.07 -0.38
CA GLY A 67 -14.30 2.91 -1.82
C GLY A 67 -15.75 2.52 -2.11
N GLU A 68 -16.03 2.35 -3.39
CA GLU A 68 -17.30 1.80 -3.87
C GLU A 68 -17.28 0.28 -3.81
N VAL A 69 -18.31 -0.31 -3.20
CA VAL A 69 -18.46 -1.75 -3.03
C VAL A 69 -19.85 -2.20 -3.43
N ASP A 70 -19.97 -3.46 -3.87
CA ASP A 70 -21.25 -4.12 -3.95
C ASP A 70 -21.59 -4.73 -2.60
N ILE A 71 -22.84 -4.61 -2.17
CA ILE A 71 -23.32 -5.30 -0.97
C ILE A 71 -24.55 -6.10 -1.33
N ASP A 72 -24.49 -7.41 -1.11
CA ASP A 72 -25.58 -8.32 -1.40
C ASP A 72 -26.77 -8.16 -0.41
N VAL A 73 -27.83 -8.93 -0.64
CA VAL A 73 -29.03 -8.90 0.20
C VAL A 73 -28.75 -9.35 1.65
N ASN A 74 -27.76 -10.23 1.84
CA ASN A 74 -27.33 -10.74 3.15
C ASN A 74 -26.39 -9.77 3.88
N GLY A 75 -25.89 -8.75 3.19
CA GLY A 75 -24.97 -7.76 3.74
C GLY A 75 -23.50 -8.06 3.52
N ASN A 76 -23.17 -9.06 2.69
CA ASN A 76 -21.79 -9.37 2.36
C ASN A 76 -21.22 -8.31 1.43
N VAL A 77 -20.04 -7.83 1.75
CA VAL A 77 -19.33 -6.78 1.02
C VAL A 77 -18.46 -7.42 -0.05
N VAL A 78 -18.71 -7.08 -1.30
CA VAL A 78 -17.94 -7.51 -2.46
C VAL A 78 -17.25 -6.28 -3.02
N PHE A 79 -15.92 -6.27 -2.94
CA PHE A 79 -15.13 -5.25 -3.61
C PHE A 79 -15.09 -5.58 -5.12
N PRO A 80 -15.46 -4.64 -6.01
CA PRO A 80 -15.33 -4.86 -7.44
C PRO A 80 -13.87 -5.21 -7.76
N GLY A 81 -13.64 -6.39 -8.34
CA GLY A 81 -12.30 -6.96 -8.60
C GLY A 81 -11.92 -8.17 -7.73
N LYS A 82 -12.69 -8.51 -6.69
CA LYS A 82 -12.57 -9.78 -5.95
C LYS A 82 -13.84 -10.61 -6.12
N THR A 83 -13.88 -11.44 -7.16
CA THR A 83 -14.86 -12.52 -7.25
C THR A 83 -14.55 -13.55 -6.16
N SER A 84 -15.30 -13.48 -5.07
CA SER A 84 -15.35 -14.56 -4.06
C SER A 84 -15.84 -15.84 -4.74
N ALA A 85 -14.96 -16.82 -4.81
CA ALA A 85 -15.28 -18.17 -5.25
C ALA A 85 -16.19 -18.84 -4.20
N THR A 86 -17.40 -19.21 -4.60
CA THR A 86 -18.16 -20.29 -3.96
C THR A 86 -18.41 -21.36 -5.03
N PRO A 87 -18.11 -22.65 -4.75
CA PRO A 87 -18.11 -23.68 -5.77
C PRO A 87 -19.53 -24.18 -6.02
N THR A 88 -20.04 -24.03 -7.24
CA THR A 88 -21.10 -24.89 -7.74
C THR A 88 -20.85 -25.19 -9.21
N GLN A 89 -20.74 -26.48 -9.44
CA GLN A 89 -20.41 -27.23 -10.64
C GLN A 89 -21.17 -26.77 -11.91
N LEU A 90 -20.37 -26.53 -12.96
CA LEU A 90 -20.58 -26.42 -14.42
C LEU A 90 -21.96 -26.79 -15.05
N PRO A 91 -22.30 -26.17 -16.21
CA PRO A 91 -21.78 -26.64 -17.50
C PRO A 91 -21.02 -25.57 -18.31
N GLU A 92 -20.04 -26.03 -19.10
CA GLU A 92 -19.13 -25.26 -19.96
C GLU A 92 -19.84 -24.20 -20.82
N PRO A 93 -19.13 -23.11 -21.12
CA PRO A 93 -18.79 -22.91 -22.52
C PRO A 93 -17.32 -22.55 -22.72
N ASP A 94 -16.76 -23.16 -23.77
CA ASP A 94 -15.56 -22.70 -24.49
C ASP A 94 -15.56 -21.19 -24.69
N ALA A 95 -14.74 -20.49 -23.92
CA ALA A 95 -14.06 -19.28 -24.34
C ALA A 95 -13.01 -18.97 -23.28
N ASN A 96 -11.73 -19.03 -23.64
CA ASN A 96 -10.66 -18.40 -22.89
C ASN A 96 -11.13 -16.99 -22.44
N PRO A 97 -11.28 -16.71 -21.13
CA PRO A 97 -11.34 -15.33 -20.71
C PRO A 97 -9.96 -14.77 -21.00
N MET A 98 -9.85 -13.99 -22.07
CA MET A 98 -8.70 -13.11 -22.24
C MET A 98 -8.61 -12.32 -20.95
N SER A 99 -7.57 -12.60 -20.18
CA SER A 99 -7.13 -11.77 -19.08
C SER A 99 -6.94 -10.38 -19.66
N VAL A 100 -7.92 -9.50 -19.42
CA VAL A 100 -7.76 -8.08 -19.68
C VAL A 100 -6.51 -7.68 -18.90
N PRO A 101 -5.42 -7.23 -19.57
CA PRO A 101 -4.25 -6.79 -18.86
C PRO A 101 -4.69 -5.68 -17.91
N ALA A 102 -4.33 -5.80 -16.63
CA ALA A 102 -4.43 -4.66 -15.74
C ALA A 102 -3.75 -3.46 -16.43
N PRO A 103 -4.33 -2.24 -16.34
CA PRO A 103 -3.70 -1.07 -16.93
C PRO A 103 -2.25 -0.99 -16.43
N PRO A 104 -1.29 -0.69 -17.31
CA PRO A 104 0.11 -0.61 -16.93
C PRO A 104 0.26 0.50 -15.88
N VAL A 105 1.03 0.22 -14.82
CA VAL A 105 1.36 1.22 -13.80
C VAL A 105 2.06 2.39 -14.49
N GLU A 106 1.62 3.62 -14.22
CA GLU A 106 2.17 4.83 -14.85
C GLU A 106 3.01 5.65 -13.88
N ALA A 107 2.63 5.64 -12.60
CA ALA A 107 3.38 6.28 -11.53
C ALA A 107 3.04 5.66 -10.17
N LEU A 108 3.98 5.78 -9.24
CA LEU A 108 3.72 5.51 -7.84
C LEU A 108 3.52 6.82 -7.11
N TYR A 109 2.45 6.91 -6.34
CA TYR A 109 2.12 8.03 -5.47
C TYR A 109 2.49 7.64 -4.06
N TRP A 110 3.12 8.55 -3.31
CA TRP A 110 3.51 8.27 -1.95
C TRP A 110 3.18 9.42 -1.03
N THR A 111 2.89 9.08 0.23
CA THR A 111 2.68 10.03 1.33
C THR A 111 3.45 9.55 2.55
N VAL A 112 3.94 10.50 3.34
CA VAL A 112 4.54 10.24 4.65
C VAL A 112 4.01 11.22 5.67
N ASP A 113 3.35 10.71 6.69
CA ASP A 113 2.83 11.49 7.81
C ASP A 113 3.60 11.14 9.09
N CYS A 114 4.39 12.10 9.59
CA CYS A 114 5.20 11.95 10.78
C CYS A 114 4.62 12.74 11.95
N HIS A 115 3.90 12.05 12.83
CA HIS A 115 3.42 12.57 14.13
C HIS A 115 4.14 11.92 15.32
N ALA A 116 5.30 11.31 15.05
CA ALA A 116 6.06 10.58 16.04
C ALA A 116 6.68 11.50 17.11
N LYS A 117 6.98 10.92 18.28
CA LYS A 117 7.73 11.62 19.34
C LYS A 117 9.14 11.95 18.85
N GLN A 118 9.75 12.99 19.42
CA GLN A 118 11.09 13.45 19.03
C GLN A 118 12.14 12.33 18.97
N THR A 119 12.14 11.39 19.92
CA THR A 119 13.08 10.26 19.92
C THR A 119 12.94 9.39 18.66
N ILE A 120 11.71 9.07 18.27
CA ILE A 120 11.43 8.30 17.05
C ILE A 120 11.76 9.11 15.80
N ARG A 121 11.56 10.44 15.81
CA ARG A 121 11.94 11.31 14.69
C ARG A 121 13.46 11.36 14.48
N VAL A 122 14.22 11.35 15.56
CA VAL A 122 15.69 11.25 15.51
C VAL A 122 16.10 9.88 14.93
N GLU A 123 15.48 8.79 15.39
CA GLU A 123 15.73 7.44 14.85
C GLU A 123 15.38 7.36 13.35
N LEU A 124 14.25 7.93 12.94
CA LEU A 124 13.86 8.02 11.53
C LEU A 124 14.90 8.79 10.71
N GLY A 125 15.39 9.93 11.21
CA GLY A 125 16.42 10.72 10.52
C GLY A 125 17.78 10.05 10.42
N ILE A 126 18.13 9.17 11.37
CA ILE A 126 19.32 8.31 11.29
C ILE A 126 19.10 7.25 10.20
N GLU A 127 17.94 6.59 10.20
CA GLU A 127 17.65 5.52 9.26
C GLU A 127 17.51 6.03 7.82
N VAL A 128 16.87 7.18 7.60
CA VAL A 128 16.81 7.86 6.30
C VAL A 128 18.21 8.08 5.74
N ARG A 129 19.12 8.66 6.52
CA ARG A 129 20.51 8.90 6.09
C ARG A 129 21.26 7.60 5.81
N ARG A 130 21.06 6.58 6.66
CA ARG A 130 21.66 5.25 6.48
C ARG A 130 21.20 4.62 5.15
N LEU A 131 19.91 4.62 4.89
CA LEU A 131 19.33 4.03 3.68
C LEU A 131 19.75 4.81 2.42
N ILE A 132 19.76 6.14 2.45
CA ILE A 132 20.25 6.96 1.33
C ILE A 132 21.73 6.64 1.05
N GLY A 133 22.57 6.52 2.07
CA GLY A 133 23.98 6.16 1.90
C GLY A 133 24.17 4.78 1.27
N VAL A 134 23.36 3.79 1.68
CA VAL A 134 23.33 2.45 1.06
C VAL A 134 22.95 2.56 -0.42
N ILE A 135 21.88 3.28 -0.73
CA ILE A 135 21.38 3.43 -2.10
C ILE A 135 22.41 4.10 -3.01
N GLN A 136 23.09 5.13 -2.52
CA GLN A 136 24.16 5.80 -3.27
C GLN A 136 25.31 4.83 -3.58
N SER A 137 25.73 4.02 -2.60
CA SER A 137 26.80 3.03 -2.81
C SER A 137 26.46 1.94 -3.84
N VAL A 138 25.17 1.59 -3.95
CA VAL A 138 24.67 0.61 -4.92
C VAL A 138 24.45 1.25 -6.30
N SER A 139 23.98 2.50 -6.33
CA SER A 139 23.76 3.24 -7.57
C SER A 139 25.05 3.46 -8.36
N ASP A 140 26.19 3.58 -7.68
CA ASP A 140 27.50 3.68 -8.33
C ASP A 140 27.88 2.40 -9.12
N GLN A 141 27.18 1.28 -8.88
CA GLN A 141 27.40 0.00 -9.54
C GLN A 141 26.35 -0.33 -10.62
N GLN A 142 25.27 0.46 -10.73
CA GLN A 142 24.15 0.22 -11.63
C GLN A 142 23.95 1.36 -12.64
N SER A 143 23.09 1.14 -13.65
CA SER A 143 22.68 2.18 -14.60
C SER A 143 22.04 3.36 -13.88
N LYS A 144 22.56 4.56 -14.12
CA LYS A 144 22.00 5.79 -13.53
C LYS A 144 20.60 6.07 -14.06
N PRO A 145 19.69 6.58 -13.22
CA PRO A 145 18.36 6.99 -13.67
C PRO A 145 18.46 8.15 -14.68
N GLU A 146 17.41 8.31 -15.49
CA GLU A 146 17.33 9.40 -16.47
C GLU A 146 17.11 10.76 -15.78
N GLN A 147 16.45 10.76 -14.62
CA GLN A 147 16.16 11.95 -13.83
C GLN A 147 16.36 11.68 -12.33
N ASP A 148 16.94 12.65 -11.62
CA ASP A 148 17.05 12.61 -10.17
C ASP A 148 15.67 12.73 -9.49
N TRP A 149 15.53 12.09 -8.33
CA TRP A 149 14.31 12.15 -7.54
C TRP A 149 14.44 13.12 -6.37
N ASP A 150 13.68 14.21 -6.40
CA ASP A 150 13.71 15.26 -5.37
C ASP A 150 13.35 14.76 -3.96
N GLY A 151 12.67 13.60 -3.86
CA GLY A 151 12.30 12.99 -2.58
C GLY A 151 13.50 12.78 -1.66
N TRP A 152 14.69 12.47 -2.20
CA TRP A 152 15.90 12.30 -1.39
C TRP A 152 16.17 13.49 -0.48
N GLN A 153 16.16 14.70 -1.05
CA GLN A 153 16.43 15.92 -0.31
C GLN A 153 15.27 16.27 0.63
N GLN A 154 14.02 16.06 0.19
CA GLN A 154 12.84 16.31 1.03
C GLN A 154 12.88 15.50 2.33
N PHE A 155 13.27 14.22 2.27
CA PHE A 155 13.43 13.38 3.47
C PHE A 155 14.58 13.83 4.37
N ILE A 156 15.70 14.26 3.79
CA ILE A 156 16.83 14.80 4.56
C ILE A 156 16.38 16.06 5.31
N ASP A 157 15.75 17.01 4.61
CA ASP A 157 15.32 18.28 5.19
C ASP A 157 14.25 18.10 6.27
N ALA A 158 13.25 17.25 6.01
CA ALA A 158 12.18 16.97 6.96
C ALA A 158 12.69 16.30 8.24
N THR A 159 13.69 15.42 8.13
CA THR A 159 14.23 14.70 9.29
C THR A 159 15.35 15.45 10.02
N LEU A 160 15.88 16.54 9.47
CA LEU A 160 16.89 17.39 10.11
C LEU A 160 16.34 18.18 11.30
N ASN A 161 15.12 18.72 11.17
CA ASN A 161 14.55 19.64 12.16
C ASN A 161 13.89 18.94 13.35
N ALA A 162 13.78 17.60 13.32
CA ALA A 162 13.13 16.79 14.35
C ALA A 162 11.73 17.31 14.74
N GLU A 163 10.99 17.85 13.76
CA GLU A 163 9.60 18.32 13.87
C GLU A 163 8.63 17.33 13.20
N THR A 164 7.33 17.49 13.43
CA THR A 164 6.32 16.71 12.70
C THR A 164 6.26 17.22 11.27
N PHE A 165 6.07 16.33 10.31
CA PHE A 165 6.04 16.70 8.90
C PHE A 165 5.08 15.81 8.12
N GLU A 166 4.62 16.35 7.00
CA GLU A 166 3.84 15.65 5.99
C GLU A 166 4.56 15.85 4.66
N LEU A 167 4.84 14.77 3.94
CA LEU A 167 5.45 14.78 2.63
C LEU A 167 4.60 13.97 1.67
N SER A 168 4.60 14.38 0.40
CA SER A 168 3.97 13.60 -0.65
C SER A 168 4.68 13.83 -1.98
N GLY A 169 4.52 12.87 -2.89
CA GLY A 169 5.10 13.01 -4.21
C GLY A 169 4.78 11.84 -5.12
N GLN A 170 5.52 11.80 -6.23
CA GLN A 170 5.39 10.79 -7.26
C GLN A 170 6.75 10.18 -7.59
N ILE A 171 6.74 8.91 -7.97
CA ILE A 171 7.87 8.19 -8.55
C ILE A 171 7.43 7.74 -9.93
N LYS A 172 8.18 8.19 -10.94
CA LYS A 172 8.00 7.80 -12.34
C LYS A 172 9.10 6.83 -12.74
N SER A 173 8.92 6.10 -13.84
CA SER A 173 9.91 5.16 -14.35
C SER A 173 11.29 5.80 -14.57
N VAL A 174 11.33 7.08 -15.00
CA VAL A 174 12.56 7.86 -15.21
C VAL A 174 13.43 8.04 -13.96
N HIS A 175 12.85 7.90 -12.76
CA HIS A 175 13.57 7.99 -11.49
C HIS A 175 14.24 6.65 -11.09
N GLY A 176 13.97 5.58 -11.82
CA GLY A 176 14.43 4.23 -11.51
C GLY A 176 13.74 3.60 -10.29
N VAL A 177 14.15 2.38 -9.97
CA VAL A 177 13.53 1.53 -8.93
C VAL A 177 13.93 1.93 -7.49
N LEU A 178 15.06 2.61 -7.32
CA LEU A 178 15.67 2.87 -6.01
C LEU A 178 14.80 3.74 -5.08
N PRO A 179 14.14 4.83 -5.53
CA PRO A 179 13.18 5.58 -4.71
C PRO A 179 12.07 4.71 -4.11
N TRP A 180 11.56 3.75 -4.87
CA TRP A 180 10.51 2.85 -4.40
C TRP A 180 11.05 1.89 -3.33
N LEU A 181 12.22 1.28 -3.55
CA LEU A 181 12.85 0.40 -2.56
C LEU A 181 13.19 1.13 -1.26
N PHE A 182 13.61 2.40 -1.35
CA PHE A 182 13.82 3.25 -0.17
C PHE A 182 12.55 3.40 0.67
N LEU A 183 11.45 3.80 0.04
CA LEU A 183 10.18 4.01 0.73
C LEU A 183 9.64 2.69 1.30
N LEU A 184 9.78 1.58 0.57
CA LEU A 184 9.41 0.26 1.09
C LEU A 184 10.25 -0.14 2.30
N ALA A 185 11.56 0.14 2.30
CA ALA A 185 12.42 -0.18 3.43
C ALA A 185 12.00 0.61 4.68
N LEU A 186 11.64 1.89 4.52
CA LEU A 186 11.09 2.69 5.61
C LEU A 186 9.71 2.18 6.07
N LYS A 187 8.81 1.85 5.13
CA LYS A 187 7.47 1.27 5.43
C LYS A 187 7.63 -0.03 6.23
N ALA A 188 8.55 -0.90 5.83
CA ALA A 188 8.85 -2.17 6.48
C ALA A 188 9.40 -2.00 7.91
N LYS A 189 10.10 -0.90 8.21
CA LYS A 189 10.56 -0.60 9.58
C LYS A 189 9.44 -0.21 10.53
N SER A 190 8.32 0.33 10.00
CA SER A 190 7.09 0.62 10.76
C SER A 190 7.34 1.44 12.04
N PHE A 191 7.99 2.60 11.90
CA PHE A 191 8.25 3.51 13.01
C PHE A 191 6.94 4.00 13.66
N LYS A 192 6.87 3.98 14.99
CA LYS A 192 5.66 4.37 15.70
C LYS A 192 5.33 5.85 15.50
N GLY A 193 4.16 6.13 14.92
CA GLY A 193 3.71 7.49 14.62
C GLY A 193 4.27 8.05 13.31
N VAL A 194 4.78 7.18 12.44
CA VAL A 194 5.13 7.48 11.05
C VAL A 194 4.29 6.58 10.17
N GLU A 195 3.45 7.16 9.33
CA GLU A 195 2.66 6.46 8.32
C GLU A 195 3.31 6.69 6.95
N ILE A 196 3.52 5.62 6.18
CA ILE A 196 4.15 5.67 4.85
C ILE A 196 3.27 4.85 3.94
N ASP A 197 2.58 5.52 3.03
CA ASP A 197 1.73 4.89 2.03
C ASP A 197 2.33 5.06 0.65
N ILE A 198 2.17 4.02 -0.17
CA ILE A 198 2.64 4.01 -1.55
C ILE A 198 1.55 3.34 -2.36
N ALA A 199 1.01 4.02 -3.35
CA ALA A 199 -0.07 3.50 -4.17
C ALA A 199 0.20 3.70 -5.66
N THR A 200 -0.43 2.86 -6.48
CA THR A 200 -0.52 3.09 -7.94
C THR A 200 -1.59 4.14 -8.26
N GLU A 201 -1.70 4.56 -9.51
CA GLU A 201 -2.78 5.45 -10.00
C GLU A 201 -4.19 4.91 -9.72
N THR A 202 -4.34 3.60 -9.55
CA THR A 202 -5.61 2.95 -9.19
C THR A 202 -5.94 3.02 -7.69
N ALA A 203 -5.14 3.75 -6.90
CA ALA A 203 -5.21 3.82 -5.43
C ALA A 203 -4.98 2.46 -4.73
N ARG A 204 -4.36 1.49 -5.42
CA ARG A 204 -3.91 0.23 -4.82
C ARG A 204 -2.67 0.47 -3.98
N ASP A 205 -2.79 0.30 -2.66
CA ASP A 205 -1.64 0.33 -1.74
C ASP A 205 -0.68 -0.82 -2.04
N LEU A 206 0.62 -0.50 -2.02
CA LEU A 206 1.69 -1.46 -2.28
C LEU A 206 2.10 -2.17 -1.00
N SER A 207 2.26 -3.48 -1.12
CA SER A 207 2.81 -4.34 -0.07
C SER A 207 4.31 -4.13 0.09
N VAL A 208 4.81 -4.44 1.28
CA VAL A 208 6.25 -4.57 1.53
C VAL A 208 6.84 -5.88 0.98
N ASP A 209 5.99 -6.83 0.59
CA ASP A 209 6.41 -8.07 -0.07
C ASP A 209 6.67 -7.83 -1.56
N LEU A 210 7.95 -7.66 -1.93
CA LEU A 210 8.38 -7.45 -3.31
C LEU A 210 7.90 -8.53 -4.30
N LYS A 211 7.63 -9.76 -3.83
CA LYS A 211 7.13 -10.84 -4.69
C LYS A 211 5.68 -10.62 -5.13
N ALA A 212 4.91 -9.84 -4.36
CA ALA A 212 3.54 -9.49 -4.68
C ALA A 212 3.46 -8.34 -5.70
N GLU A 213 4.55 -7.60 -5.91
CA GLU A 213 4.58 -6.34 -6.68
C GLU A 213 5.30 -6.50 -8.03
N GLN A 214 4.98 -7.57 -8.76
CA GLN A 214 5.61 -7.89 -10.04
C GLN A 214 5.30 -6.86 -11.14
N ASP A 215 4.11 -6.27 -11.12
CA ASP A 215 3.69 -5.18 -12.00
C ASP A 215 4.54 -3.92 -11.80
N VAL A 216 4.87 -3.60 -10.54
CA VAL A 216 5.75 -2.46 -10.21
C VAL A 216 7.20 -2.71 -10.63
N LEU A 217 7.68 -3.95 -10.52
CA LEU A 217 9.00 -4.33 -11.06
C LEU A 217 9.05 -4.15 -12.58
N VAL A 218 8.02 -4.60 -13.29
CA VAL A 218 7.90 -4.42 -14.75
C VAL A 218 7.82 -2.93 -15.12
N PHE A 219 7.12 -2.11 -14.34
CA PHE A 219 7.04 -0.67 -14.54
C PHE A 219 8.41 0.02 -14.56
N PHE A 220 9.34 -0.43 -13.70
CA PHE A 220 10.73 0.07 -13.70
C PHE A 220 11.65 -0.65 -14.69
N GLY A 221 11.12 -1.57 -15.51
CA GLY A 221 11.90 -2.36 -16.45
C GLY A 221 12.90 -3.30 -15.76
N THR A 222 12.56 -3.78 -14.56
CA THR A 222 13.43 -4.64 -13.75
C THR A 222 12.71 -5.90 -13.30
N ASP A 223 13.42 -6.77 -12.58
CA ASP A 223 12.90 -7.98 -11.97
C ASP A 223 13.52 -8.22 -10.60
N LEU A 224 12.94 -9.15 -9.84
CA LEU A 224 13.32 -9.42 -8.46
C LEU A 224 14.77 -9.91 -8.34
N ASP A 225 15.29 -10.61 -9.34
CA ASP A 225 16.66 -11.14 -9.29
C ASP A 225 17.68 -10.01 -9.55
N SER A 226 17.36 -9.07 -10.44
CA SER A 226 18.18 -7.91 -10.77
C SER A 226 18.32 -6.93 -9.60
N ILE A 227 17.29 -6.76 -8.77
CA ILE A 227 17.32 -5.87 -7.60
C ILE A 227 17.66 -6.59 -6.29
N ARG A 228 17.96 -7.90 -6.34
CA ARG A 228 18.05 -8.75 -5.16
C ARG A 228 19.09 -8.26 -4.17
N ASP A 229 20.32 -8.01 -4.62
CA ASP A 229 21.41 -7.61 -3.75
C ASP A 229 21.06 -6.29 -3.03
N THR A 230 20.48 -5.34 -3.77
CA THR A 230 19.97 -4.07 -3.21
C THR A 230 18.88 -4.32 -2.18
N ALA A 231 17.89 -5.16 -2.50
CA ALA A 231 16.78 -5.46 -1.61
C ALA A 231 17.22 -6.21 -0.34
N GLU A 232 18.24 -7.08 -0.43
CA GLU A 232 18.83 -7.77 0.73
C GLU A 232 19.56 -6.77 1.65
N VAL A 233 20.37 -5.86 1.10
CA VAL A 233 21.08 -4.83 1.90
C VAL A 233 20.12 -3.83 2.54
N LEU A 234 19.00 -3.51 1.87
CA LEU A 234 17.92 -2.68 2.43
C LEU A 234 17.06 -3.42 3.46
N GLY A 235 17.23 -4.75 3.61
CA GLY A 235 16.47 -5.58 4.54
C GLY A 235 15.05 -5.93 4.07
N LEU A 236 14.76 -5.73 2.78
CA LEU A 236 13.48 -6.09 2.15
C LEU A 236 13.42 -7.59 1.78
N LEU A 237 14.57 -8.22 1.56
CA LEU A 237 14.69 -9.65 1.34
C LEU A 237 15.63 -10.29 2.37
N LYS A 238 15.36 -11.56 2.69
CA LYS A 238 16.31 -12.37 3.45
C LYS A 238 17.50 -12.71 2.57
N PRO A 239 18.75 -12.61 3.09
CA PRO A 239 19.94 -13.00 2.35
C PRO A 239 19.84 -14.42 1.82
N ARG A 240 20.26 -14.64 0.56
CA ARG A 240 20.42 -16.00 0.05
C ARG A 240 21.49 -16.73 0.86
N LEU A 241 21.15 -17.92 1.34
CA LEU A 241 22.11 -18.78 2.04
C LEU A 241 23.14 -19.28 1.03
N ASN A 242 24.35 -18.74 1.07
CA ASN A 242 25.44 -19.18 0.22
C ASN A 242 26.13 -20.38 0.87
N LEU A 243 25.59 -21.58 0.64
CA LEU A 243 26.11 -22.84 1.16
C LEU A 243 27.59 -23.07 0.78
N ALA A 244 28.04 -22.55 -0.36
CA ALA A 244 29.43 -22.69 -0.81
C ALA A 244 30.41 -21.89 0.08
N ALA A 245 30.02 -20.70 0.52
CA ALA A 245 30.81 -19.93 1.48
C ALA A 245 30.81 -20.55 2.88
N THR A 246 29.71 -21.22 3.26
CA THR A 246 29.60 -21.90 4.57
C THR A 246 30.41 -23.21 4.62
N MET A 247 30.56 -23.91 3.49
CA MET A 247 31.37 -25.13 3.40
C MET A 247 32.88 -24.83 3.33
N SER A 248 33.29 -23.70 2.75
CA SER A 248 34.70 -23.30 2.71
C SER A 248 35.30 -23.00 4.10
N ASP A 249 34.47 -22.69 5.10
CA ASP A 249 34.90 -22.41 6.48
C ASP A 249 35.01 -23.71 7.32
N THR A 250 34.63 -24.85 6.74
CA THR A 250 34.68 -26.17 7.42
C THR A 250 35.90 -27.00 7.02
N ASP A 251 36.65 -26.58 5.99
CA ASP A 251 37.83 -27.31 5.50
C ASP A 251 39.11 -27.02 6.31
N ASP A 252 39.12 -26.02 7.21
CA ASP A 252 40.28 -25.69 8.07
C ASP A 252 40.26 -26.42 9.44
N CYS A 253 39.29 -27.32 9.68
CA CYS A 253 39.14 -28.05 10.96
C CYS A 253 39.61 -29.52 10.92
N TRP A 254 40.38 -29.91 9.91
CA TRP A 254 41.02 -31.22 9.86
C TRP A 254 42.52 -31.07 9.58
N PHE A 255 43.33 -30.97 10.64
CA PHE A 255 44.60 -31.69 10.89
C PHE A 255 45.32 -31.10 12.11
#